data_AF-A0A1H7CN23-F1
#
_entry.id   AF-A0A1H7CN23-F1
#
_cell.length_a   1.000
_cell.length_b   1.000
_cell.length_c   1.000
_cell.angle_alpha   90.00
_cell.angle_beta   90.00
_cell.angle_gamma   90.00
#
_symmetry.space_group_name_H-M   'P 1'
#
loop_
_entity.id
_entity.type
_entity.pdbx_description
1 polymer ?
#
loop_
_entity_poly.entity_id
_entity_poly.type
_entity_poly.pdbx_seq_one_letter_code
_entity_poly.pdbx_strand_id
1 'polypeptide(L)'
;MAVEGNWIVPFLRDNAPNLKFGTALMPKHPQTGKRGNFVFTVGWAINAGTKNRAAAVKVLNVLTSPQVQQYVLQQGLAIPSRSALQTNAYFKRQDPGAQNSRAVFEGADDGNVYGYTFGPQGPDWAKPINEALAAVLSGQKTTAEALKKAQADMNTFQNRR
;
A
#
# COMPACT_ATOMS: atom_id res chain seq x y z
N MET A 1 2.66 -17.36 -4.50
CA MET A 1 2.38 -16.01 -5.03
C MET A 1 1.61 -15.25 -3.96
N ALA A 2 1.91 -13.95 -3.77
CA ALA A 2 1.23 -13.10 -2.80
C ALA A 2 1.01 -11.71 -3.42
N VAL A 3 -0.02 -10.99 -2.94
CA VAL A 3 -0.23 -9.57 -3.26
C VAL A 3 0.40 -8.77 -2.12
N GLU A 4 1.52 -8.11 -2.40
CA GLU A 4 2.33 -7.40 -1.42
C GLU A 4 2.87 -6.08 -2.01
N GLY A 5 3.26 -5.17 -1.12
CA GLY A 5 3.92 -3.92 -1.48
C GLY A 5 5.44 -3.96 -1.28
N ASN A 6 6.08 -2.81 -1.52
CA ASN A 6 7.54 -2.66 -1.40
C ASN A 6 8.12 -3.05 -0.03
N TRP A 7 7.33 -2.92 1.04
CA TRP A 7 7.77 -3.18 2.42
C TRP A 7 8.27 -4.61 2.66
N ILE A 8 7.92 -5.56 1.78
CA ILE A 8 8.39 -6.94 1.90
C ILE A 8 9.88 -7.10 1.55
N VAL A 9 10.44 -6.20 0.73
CA VAL A 9 11.80 -6.35 0.17
C VAL A 9 12.90 -6.38 1.25
N PRO A 10 12.95 -5.44 2.22
CA PRO A 10 13.93 -5.52 3.30
C PRO A 10 13.83 -6.81 4.10
N PHE A 11 12.60 -7.25 4.42
CA PHE A 11 12.38 -8.49 5.16
C PHE A 11 12.93 -9.70 4.41
N LEU A 12 12.64 -9.84 3.10
CA LEU A 12 13.14 -10.95 2.29
C LEU A 12 14.67 -10.90 2.14
N ARG A 13 15.24 -9.71 1.94
CA ARG A 13 16.70 -9.55 1.89
C ARG A 13 17.37 -10.04 3.17
N ASP A 14 16.80 -9.70 4.32
CA ASP A 14 17.45 -9.93 5.62
C ASP A 14 17.18 -11.36 6.14
N ASN A 15 16.01 -11.94 5.85
CA ASN A 15 15.58 -13.23 6.42
C ASN A 15 15.56 -14.38 5.40
N ALA A 16 15.56 -14.09 4.10
CA ALA A 16 15.54 -15.08 3.04
C ALA A 16 16.45 -14.67 1.86
N PRO A 17 17.74 -14.37 2.09
CA PRO A 17 18.63 -13.76 1.09
C PRO A 17 18.82 -14.60 -0.18
N ASN A 18 18.60 -15.92 -0.09
CA ASN A 18 18.72 -16.86 -1.21
C ASN A 18 17.38 -17.13 -1.92
N LEU A 19 16.28 -16.55 -1.44
CA LEU A 19 14.97 -16.71 -2.08
C LEU A 19 14.96 -15.98 -3.42
N LYS A 20 14.75 -16.73 -4.48
CA LYS A 20 14.49 -16.18 -5.81
C LYS A 20 13.03 -15.74 -5.87
N PHE A 21 12.78 -14.45 -6.05
CA PHE A 21 11.45 -13.90 -6.25
C PHE A 21 11.40 -12.97 -7.45
N GLY A 22 10.20 -12.78 -7.98
CA GLY A 22 9.90 -11.82 -9.03
C GLY A 22 8.72 -10.95 -8.63
N THR A 23 8.49 -9.86 -9.37
CA THR A 23 7.34 -8.98 -9.18
C THR A 23 6.66 -8.74 -10.51
N ALA A 24 5.33 -8.70 -10.49
CA ALA A 24 4.50 -8.34 -11.63
C ALA A 24 3.45 -7.32 -11.17
N LEU A 25 2.96 -6.52 -12.12
CA LEU A 25 1.82 -5.63 -11.89
C LEU A 25 0.54 -6.44 -11.62
N MET A 26 -0.39 -5.85 -10.85
CA MET A 26 -1.74 -6.41 -10.61
C MET A 26 -2.42 -6.78 -11.93
N PRO A 27 -3.11 -7.94 -12.06
CA PRO A 27 -3.67 -8.37 -13.34
C PRO A 27 -4.65 -7.35 -13.94
N LYS A 28 -4.73 -7.33 -15.28
CA LYS A 28 -5.72 -6.51 -16.00
C LYS A 28 -7.09 -7.18 -15.95
N HIS A 29 -8.14 -6.39 -15.78
CA HIS A 29 -9.50 -6.86 -15.94
C HIS A 29 -9.75 -7.26 -17.41
N PRO A 30 -10.32 -8.44 -17.71
CA PRO A 30 -10.39 -8.98 -19.06
C PRO A 30 -11.25 -8.16 -20.02
N GLN A 31 -12.29 -7.46 -19.52
CA GLN A 31 -13.19 -6.69 -20.37
C GLN A 31 -12.77 -5.23 -20.55
N THR A 32 -12.11 -4.64 -19.55
CA THR A 32 -11.77 -3.20 -19.57
C THR A 32 -10.31 -2.95 -19.88
N GLY A 33 -9.45 -3.98 -19.77
CA GLY A 33 -8.00 -3.85 -19.94
C GLY A 33 -7.31 -3.03 -18.84
N LYS A 34 -8.05 -2.55 -17.83
CA LYS A 34 -7.53 -1.72 -16.74
C LYS A 34 -7.14 -2.59 -15.54
N ARG A 35 -6.12 -2.16 -14.81
CA ARG A 35 -5.76 -2.74 -13.51
C ARG A 35 -6.56 -2.05 -12.40
N GLY A 36 -6.67 -2.73 -11.25
CA GLY A 36 -7.16 -2.14 -10.01
C GLY A 36 -6.06 -2.22 -8.96
N ASN A 37 -5.83 -1.14 -8.22
CA ASN A 37 -4.81 -1.08 -7.18
C ASN A 37 -5.19 -0.14 -6.03
N PHE A 38 -4.60 -0.36 -4.87
CA PHE A 38 -4.60 0.59 -3.76
C PHE A 38 -3.21 1.17 -3.54
N VAL A 39 -3.13 2.48 -3.37
CA VAL A 39 -1.91 3.16 -2.93
C VAL A 39 -2.02 3.44 -1.44
N PHE A 40 -1.11 2.85 -0.68
CA PHE A 40 -0.98 3.10 0.75
C PHE A 40 -0.02 4.25 0.96
N THR A 41 -0.43 5.22 1.77
CA THR A 41 0.42 6.36 2.14
C THR A 41 0.74 6.30 3.63
N VAL A 42 2.02 6.41 3.96
CA VAL A 42 2.49 6.64 5.32
C VAL A 42 2.91 8.10 5.46
N GLY A 43 2.60 8.72 6.59
CA GLY A 43 2.84 10.13 6.84
C GLY A 43 3.57 10.37 8.16
N TRP A 44 4.30 11.47 8.21
CA TRP A 44 4.86 12.01 9.43
C TRP A 44 3.95 13.11 9.96
N ALA A 45 3.65 13.10 11.25
CA ALA A 45 2.83 14.11 11.91
C ALA A 45 3.58 14.72 13.10
N ILE A 46 3.32 15.99 13.36
CA ILE A 46 3.84 16.70 14.54
C ILE A 46 2.74 16.74 15.59
N ASN A 47 3.03 16.23 16.79
CA ASN A 47 2.12 16.33 17.92
C ASN A 47 1.80 17.81 18.23
N ALA A 48 0.51 18.16 18.24
CA ALA A 48 0.06 19.53 18.47
C ALA A 48 0.47 20.11 19.84
N GLY A 49 0.64 19.26 20.85
CA GLY A 49 1.06 19.62 22.22
C GLY A 49 2.58 19.68 22.43
N THR A 50 3.40 19.56 21.38
CA THR A 50 4.86 19.62 21.55
C THR A 50 5.35 20.99 22.03
N LYS A 51 6.22 20.99 23.03
CA LYS A 51 6.94 22.20 23.48
C LYS A 51 8.05 22.62 22.52
N ASN A 52 8.46 21.73 21.60
CA ASN A 52 9.60 21.91 20.70
C ASN A 52 9.17 21.97 19.23
N ARG A 53 8.14 22.75 18.90
CA ARG A 53 7.53 22.79 17.56
C ARG A 53 8.55 23.11 16.46
N ALA A 54 9.42 24.10 16.68
CA ALA A 54 10.43 24.48 15.69
C ALA A 54 11.41 23.34 15.37
N ALA A 55 11.86 22.59 16.39
CA ALA A 55 12.72 21.43 16.19
C ALA A 55 11.98 20.28 15.48
N ALA A 56 10.74 20.01 15.85
CA ALA A 56 9.90 18.99 15.20
C ALA A 56 9.68 19.29 13.71
N VAL A 57 9.45 20.56 13.34
CA VAL A 57 9.34 20.99 11.94
C VAL A 57 10.65 20.75 11.18
N LYS A 58 11.80 21.05 11.78
CA LYS A 58 13.11 20.77 11.15
C LYS A 58 13.29 19.28 10.86
N VAL A 59 12.96 18.41 11.82
CA VAL A 59 13.04 16.96 11.65
C VAL A 59 12.07 16.49 10.56
N LEU A 60 10.82 16.95 10.58
CA LEU A 60 9.82 16.63 9.54
C LEU A 60 10.31 16.98 8.13
N ASN A 61 10.92 18.16 7.97
CA ASN A 61 11.46 18.60 6.69
C ASN A 61 12.61 17.69 6.22
N VAL A 62 13.49 17.26 7.12
CA VAL A 62 14.57 16.31 6.79
C VAL A 62 13.98 14.95 6.40
N LEU A 63 13.09 14.38 7.21
CA LEU A 63 12.49 13.06 6.97
C LEU A 63 11.71 12.98 5.65
N THR A 64 11.20 14.12 5.18
CA THR A 64 10.46 14.20 3.92
C THR A 64 11.27 14.83 2.78
N SER A 65 12.58 15.03 2.96
CA SER A 65 13.46 15.57 1.92
C SER A 65 13.67 14.57 0.76
N PRO A 66 13.97 15.04 -0.46
CA PRO A 66 14.38 14.16 -1.56
C PRO A 66 15.54 13.23 -1.19
N GLN A 67 16.50 13.71 -0.39
CA GLN A 67 17.66 12.93 0.03
C GLN A 67 17.25 11.73 0.90
N VAL A 68 16.41 11.94 1.91
CA VAL A 68 15.94 10.86 2.77
C VAL A 68 15.01 9.90 2.01
N GLN A 69 14.13 10.43 1.17
CA GLN A 69 13.26 9.55 0.36
C GLN A 69 14.05 8.72 -0.66
N GLN A 70 15.14 9.27 -1.23
CA GLN A 70 16.05 8.50 -2.06
C GLN A 70 16.69 7.36 -1.26
N TYR A 71 17.15 7.62 -0.03
CA TYR A 71 17.69 6.58 0.84
C TYR A 71 16.65 5.47 1.09
N VAL A 72 15.42 5.84 1.46
CA VAL A 72 14.32 4.88 1.70
C VAL A 72 14.02 4.04 0.45
N LEU A 73 13.97 4.67 -0.72
CA LEU A 73 13.79 3.98 -2.00
C LEU A 73 14.91 2.96 -2.26
N GLN A 74 16.17 3.35 -2.02
CA GLN A 74 17.33 2.49 -2.25
C GLN A 74 17.38 1.28 -1.29
N GLN A 75 16.72 1.36 -0.13
CA GLN A 75 16.52 0.21 0.74
C GLN A 75 15.44 -0.76 0.24
N GLY A 76 14.70 -0.41 -0.82
CA GLY A 76 13.56 -1.15 -1.33
C GLY A 76 12.29 -1.01 -0.49
N LEU A 77 12.31 -0.18 0.57
CA LEU A 77 11.25 -0.13 1.58
C LEU A 77 9.96 0.53 1.09
N ALA A 78 10.08 1.65 0.37
CA ALA A 78 8.92 2.40 -0.13
C ALA A 78 9.28 3.21 -1.39
N ILE A 79 8.29 3.46 -2.24
CA ILE A 79 8.40 4.38 -3.37
C ILE A 79 8.38 5.85 -2.89
N PRO A 80 9.02 6.79 -3.61
CA PRO A 80 9.08 8.18 -3.19
C PRO A 80 7.78 8.93 -3.48
N SER A 81 7.49 9.93 -2.65
CA SER A 81 6.40 10.90 -2.85
C SER A 81 6.89 12.27 -3.34
N ARG A 82 8.18 12.41 -3.66
CA ARG A 82 8.76 13.60 -4.31
C ARG A 82 8.89 13.38 -5.82
N SER A 83 8.29 14.26 -6.61
CA SER A 83 8.38 14.25 -8.07
C SER A 83 9.82 14.32 -8.58
N ALA A 84 10.73 14.99 -7.86
CA ALA A 84 12.16 15.02 -8.17
C ALA A 84 12.82 13.62 -8.24
N LEU A 85 12.19 12.59 -7.68
CA LEU A 85 12.68 11.21 -7.66
C LEU A 85 11.98 10.29 -8.66
N GLN A 86 11.06 10.80 -9.49
CA GLN A 86 10.27 9.98 -10.43
C GLN A 86 11.13 9.22 -11.46
N THR A 87 12.31 9.74 -11.79
CA THR A 87 13.28 9.14 -12.73
C THR A 87 14.52 8.58 -12.02
N ASN A 88 14.44 8.30 -10.72
CA ASN A 88 15.59 7.86 -9.93
C ASN A 88 16.26 6.62 -10.55
N ALA A 89 17.60 6.62 -10.60
CA ALA A 89 18.40 5.55 -11.20
C ALA A 89 18.17 4.18 -10.55
N TYR A 90 17.71 4.13 -9.30
CA TYR A 90 17.37 2.89 -8.60
C TYR A 90 16.36 2.04 -9.38
N PHE A 91 15.35 2.66 -10.00
CA PHE A 91 14.34 1.96 -10.80
C PHE A 91 14.90 1.23 -12.03
N LYS A 92 16.13 1.54 -12.47
CA LYS A 92 16.77 0.93 -13.64
C LYS A 92 17.61 -0.30 -13.29
N ARG A 93 17.84 -0.55 -12.00
CA ARG A 93 18.64 -1.70 -11.54
C ARG A 93 17.88 -3.01 -11.76
N GLN A 94 18.62 -4.09 -11.88
CA GLN A 94 18.10 -5.42 -12.18
C GLN A 94 18.03 -6.35 -10.96
N ASP A 95 18.42 -5.88 -9.78
CA ASP A 95 18.20 -6.66 -8.56
C ASP A 95 16.71 -6.75 -8.22
N PRO A 96 16.25 -7.85 -7.58
CA PRO A 96 14.83 -8.08 -7.33
C PRO A 96 14.13 -6.97 -6.54
N GLY A 97 14.84 -6.31 -5.61
CA GLY A 97 14.29 -5.21 -4.81
C GLY A 97 14.03 -3.95 -5.64
N ALA A 98 14.95 -3.62 -6.53
CA ALA A 98 14.77 -2.52 -7.48
C ALA A 98 13.66 -2.81 -8.50
N GLN A 99 13.58 -4.04 -9.01
CA GLN A 99 12.52 -4.45 -9.92
C GLN A 99 11.13 -4.39 -9.25
N ASN A 100 11.04 -4.81 -7.99
CA ASN A 100 9.84 -4.66 -7.17
C ASN A 100 9.46 -3.19 -7.00
N SER A 101 10.41 -2.33 -6.63
CA SER A 101 10.20 -0.89 -6.48
C SER A 101 9.73 -0.21 -7.76
N ARG A 102 10.28 -0.60 -8.91
CA ARG A 102 9.82 -0.12 -10.22
C ARG A 102 8.37 -0.54 -10.49
N ALA A 103 8.05 -1.81 -10.31
CA ALA A 103 6.69 -2.32 -10.55
C ALA A 103 5.66 -1.66 -9.61
N VAL A 104 5.99 -1.46 -8.34
CA VAL A 104 5.12 -0.75 -7.39
C VAL A 104 4.95 0.71 -7.78
N PHE A 105 6.01 1.38 -8.24
CA PHE A 105 5.92 2.77 -8.72
C PHE A 105 5.08 2.90 -9.98
N GLU A 106 5.27 2.03 -10.97
CA GLU A 106 4.45 1.98 -12.20
C GLU A 106 2.98 1.68 -11.89
N GLY A 107 2.72 0.75 -10.96
CA GLY A 107 1.37 0.40 -10.54
C GLY A 107 0.65 1.47 -9.70
N ALA A 108 1.34 2.53 -9.28
CA ALA A 108 0.76 3.60 -8.48
C ALA A 108 -0.17 4.54 -9.27
N ASP A 109 -0.15 4.47 -10.61
CA ASP A 109 -1.03 5.26 -11.50
C ASP A 109 -1.54 4.45 -12.72
N ASP A 110 -1.38 3.11 -12.72
CA ASP A 110 -1.85 2.24 -13.82
C ASP A 110 -3.31 1.79 -13.60
N GLY A 111 -4.24 2.50 -14.24
CA GLY A 111 -5.65 2.11 -14.31
C GLY A 111 -6.51 2.71 -13.21
N ASN A 112 -7.26 1.87 -12.48
CA ASN A 112 -8.15 2.30 -11.41
C ASN A 112 -7.41 2.22 -10.06
N VAL A 113 -6.69 3.28 -9.72
CA VAL A 113 -5.89 3.34 -8.49
C VAL A 113 -6.53 4.28 -7.47
N TYR A 114 -6.72 3.80 -6.24
CA TYR A 114 -7.31 4.58 -5.16
C TYR A 114 -6.37 4.66 -3.96
N GLY A 115 -6.34 5.80 -3.29
CA GLY A 115 -5.67 5.92 -2.00
C GLY A 115 -6.39 5.10 -0.93
N TYR A 116 -5.67 4.27 -0.20
CA TYR A 116 -6.22 3.60 0.98
C TYR A 116 -6.39 4.59 2.12
N THR A 117 -7.60 4.65 2.69
CA THR A 117 -7.89 5.47 3.87
C THR A 117 -8.88 4.74 4.76
N PHE A 118 -8.73 4.91 6.07
CA PHE A 118 -9.73 4.46 7.03
C PHE A 118 -11.00 5.31 6.99
N GLY A 119 -10.91 6.54 6.45
CA GLY A 119 -12.04 7.47 6.46
C GLY A 119 -12.49 7.85 7.88
N PRO A 120 -13.60 8.57 8.01
CA PRO A 120 -14.11 9.03 9.31
C PRO A 120 -14.61 7.89 10.20
N GLN A 121 -14.96 6.73 9.62
CA GLN A 121 -15.47 5.59 10.37
C GLN A 121 -14.37 4.62 10.83
N GLY A 122 -13.09 4.90 10.55
CA GLY A 122 -11.98 4.09 11.07
C GLY A 122 -11.86 2.70 10.41
N PRO A 123 -11.21 1.72 11.05
CA PRO A 123 -10.91 0.42 10.43
C PRO A 123 -12.13 -0.52 10.31
N ASP A 124 -13.24 -0.20 10.97
CA ASP A 124 -14.38 -1.10 11.12
C ASP A 124 -15.08 -1.44 9.80
N TRP A 125 -15.01 -0.57 8.79
CA TRP A 125 -15.57 -0.84 7.46
C TRP A 125 -14.95 -2.09 6.80
N ALA A 126 -13.70 -2.42 7.12
CA ALA A 126 -13.01 -3.56 6.52
C ALA A 126 -13.51 -4.90 7.06
N LYS A 127 -14.10 -4.93 8.26
CA LYS A 127 -14.49 -6.17 8.94
C LYS A 127 -15.54 -6.98 8.15
N PRO A 128 -16.70 -6.41 7.73
CA PRO A 128 -17.68 -7.15 6.94
C PRO A 128 -17.11 -7.73 5.64
N ILE A 129 -16.18 -7.01 5.01
CA ILE A 129 -15.52 -7.43 3.77
C ILE A 129 -14.59 -8.61 4.04
N ASN A 130 -13.78 -8.54 5.08
CA ASN A 130 -12.85 -9.61 5.46
C ASN A 130 -13.58 -10.89 5.86
N GLU A 131 -14.67 -10.78 6.64
CA GLU A 131 -15.51 -11.92 7.03
C GLU A 131 -16.16 -12.58 5.81
N ALA A 132 -16.67 -11.79 4.87
CA ALA A 132 -17.25 -12.30 3.63
C ALA A 132 -16.20 -13.02 2.76
N LEU A 133 -15.02 -12.42 2.59
CA LEU A 133 -13.90 -13.06 1.88
C LEU A 133 -13.51 -14.39 2.52
N ALA A 134 -13.33 -14.43 3.84
CA ALA A 134 -12.98 -15.65 4.55
C ALA A 134 -14.06 -16.74 4.39
N ALA A 135 -15.34 -16.38 4.49
CA ALA A 135 -16.43 -17.33 4.33
C ALA A 135 -16.52 -17.92 2.91
N VAL A 136 -16.28 -17.09 1.88
CA VAL A 136 -16.28 -17.56 0.48
C VAL A 136 -15.05 -18.43 0.20
N LEU A 137 -13.86 -17.98 0.59
CA LEU A 137 -12.61 -18.69 0.33
C LEU A 137 -12.52 -20.03 1.07
N SER A 138 -13.17 -20.13 2.24
CA SER A 138 -13.29 -21.39 2.99
C SER A 138 -14.44 -22.30 2.53
N GLY A 139 -15.27 -21.84 1.57
CA GLY A 139 -16.43 -22.59 1.07
C GLY A 139 -17.62 -22.63 2.04
N GLN A 140 -17.60 -21.87 3.13
CA GLN A 140 -18.70 -21.82 4.10
C GLN A 140 -19.94 -21.11 3.56
N LYS A 141 -19.78 -20.19 2.59
CA LYS A 141 -20.86 -19.44 1.96
C LYS A 141 -20.62 -19.29 0.48
N THR A 142 -21.69 -19.20 -0.31
CA THR A 142 -21.61 -18.71 -1.68
C THR A 142 -21.26 -17.22 -1.72
N THR A 143 -20.71 -16.76 -2.84
CA THR A 143 -20.43 -15.32 -3.06
C THR A 143 -21.67 -14.45 -2.83
N ALA A 144 -22.84 -14.89 -3.30
CA ALA A 144 -24.09 -14.14 -3.17
C ALA A 144 -24.52 -13.99 -1.70
N GLU A 145 -24.43 -15.06 -0.91
CA GLU A 145 -24.78 -15.03 0.52
C GLU A 145 -23.81 -14.17 1.33
N ALA A 146 -22.51 -14.28 1.04
CA ALA A 146 -21.48 -13.51 1.73
C ALA A 146 -21.62 -12.02 1.43
N LEU A 147 -21.87 -11.63 0.18
CA LEU A 147 -22.11 -10.24 -0.20
C LEU A 147 -23.39 -9.68 0.43
N LYS A 148 -24.48 -10.45 0.45
CA LYS A 148 -25.74 -10.04 1.10
C LYS A 148 -25.52 -9.77 2.59
N LYS A 149 -24.78 -10.63 3.29
CA LYS A 149 -24.42 -10.43 4.70
C LYS A 149 -23.52 -9.19 4.88
N ALA A 150 -22.45 -9.08 4.10
CA ALA A 150 -21.54 -7.94 4.18
C ALA A 150 -22.26 -6.60 3.99
N GLN A 151 -23.21 -6.53 3.05
CA GLN A 151 -24.03 -5.34 2.83
C GLN A 151 -24.90 -5.01 4.05
N ALA A 152 -25.54 -6.01 4.67
CA ALA A 152 -26.36 -5.78 5.87
C ALA A 152 -25.52 -5.29 7.06
N ASP A 153 -24.33 -5.87 7.26
CA ASP A 153 -23.41 -5.45 8.31
C ASP A 153 -22.89 -4.03 8.06
N MET A 154 -22.54 -3.71 6.81
CA MET A 154 -22.09 -2.39 6.39
C MET A 154 -23.18 -1.32 6.60
N ASN A 155 -24.44 -1.62 6.26
CA ASN A 155 -25.56 -0.70 6.50
C ASN A 155 -25.73 -0.41 8.00
N THR A 156 -25.60 -1.43 8.84
CA THR A 156 -25.67 -1.27 10.30
C THR A 156 -24.57 -0.34 10.81
N PHE A 157 -23.36 -0.49 10.27
CA PHE A 157 -22.21 0.32 10.63
C PHE A 157 -22.34 1.78 10.18
N GLN A 158 -22.72 2.02 8.92
CA GLN A 158 -22.85 3.37 8.37
C GLN A 158 -23.92 4.22 9.08
N ASN A 159 -24.88 3.57 9.75
CA ASN A 159 -25.92 4.23 10.53
C ASN A 159 -25.51 4.55 11.98
N ARG A 160 -24.31 4.15 12.43
CA ARG A 160 -23.77 4.54 13.74
C ARG A 160 -23.26 5.98 13.64
N ARG A 161 -23.93 6.90 14.33
CA ARG A 161 -23.51 8.30 14.48
C ARG A 161 -22.31 8.41 15.39
#